data_AF-A0A813CPF5-F1
#
_entry.id   AF-A0A813CPF5-F1
#
_cell.length_a   1.000
_cell.length_b   1.000
_cell.length_c   1.000
_cell.angle_alpha   90.00
_cell.angle_beta   90.00
_cell.angle_gamma   90.00
#
_symmetry.space_group_name_H-M   'P 1'
#
loop_
_entity.id
_entity.type
_entity.pdbx_description
1 polymer ?
#
loop_
_entity_poly.entity_id
_entity_poly.type
_entity_poly.pdbx_seq_one_letter_code
_entity_poly.pdbx_strand_id
1 'polypeptide(L)'
;LRRCWAAIRLYFSQPEADRSKDDDPDEAGPRDADSYLDRLFTLCLAYAMAGTMAVPAAPAAIEEASLGADSTLFVAVPVDVVMMYWFRAKRTAALVTAAHRLPWLQARDQEERTEWVARFRDSQKTLGQVIKEVYVARDPHWIPVSSNTFAGSSGQQQAPPPPAKVESLFQILSSVAGKKVAARMKDGKQLCADFQRGKCNKKDCASGAHLCGVVIRHER
;
A
#
# COMPACT_ATOMS: atom_id res chain seq x y z
N LEU A 1 -8.00 26.88 1.27
CA LEU A 1 -7.64 25.44 1.18
C LEU A 1 -7.09 25.01 -0.18
N ARG A 2 -7.87 24.95 -1.28
CA ARG A 2 -7.35 24.47 -2.60
C ARG A 2 -6.08 25.18 -3.12
N ARG A 3 -5.94 26.50 -2.86
CA ARG A 3 -4.74 27.29 -3.22
C ARG A 3 -3.53 27.00 -2.32
N CYS A 4 -3.73 26.81 -1.01
CA CYS A 4 -2.66 26.40 -0.09
C CYS A 4 -2.14 25.00 -0.39
N TRP A 5 -3.02 24.10 -0.82
CA TRP A 5 -2.66 22.75 -1.26
C TRP A 5 -1.83 22.74 -2.55
N ALA A 6 -2.12 23.64 -3.49
CA ALA A 6 -1.27 23.81 -4.67
C ALA A 6 0.13 24.28 -4.27
N ALA A 7 0.24 25.25 -3.36
CA ALA A 7 1.55 25.74 -2.87
C ALA A 7 2.33 24.66 -2.10
N ILE A 8 1.67 23.90 -1.23
CA ILE A 8 2.29 22.80 -0.47
C ILE A 8 2.68 21.64 -1.40
N ARG A 9 1.82 21.29 -2.37
CA ARG A 9 2.11 20.27 -3.37
C ARG A 9 3.27 20.69 -4.26
N LEU A 10 3.31 21.95 -4.71
CA LEU A 10 4.44 22.48 -5.49
C LEU A 10 5.73 22.47 -4.66
N TYR A 11 5.65 22.87 -3.39
CA TYR A 11 6.79 22.83 -2.49
C TYR A 11 7.32 21.41 -2.31
N PHE A 12 6.48 20.40 -2.14
CA PHE A 12 6.94 19.03 -1.85
C PHE A 12 7.03 18.08 -3.07
N SER A 13 6.52 18.46 -4.25
CA SER A 13 6.45 17.60 -5.44
C SER A 13 7.44 17.98 -6.54
N GLN A 14 8.20 19.08 -6.39
CA GLN A 14 9.31 19.36 -7.28
C GLN A 14 10.47 18.37 -7.02
N PRO A 15 11.04 17.75 -8.07
CA PRO A 15 12.32 17.07 -7.93
C PRO A 15 13.35 18.11 -7.49
N GLU A 16 14.09 17.79 -6.43
CA GLU A 16 15.05 18.69 -5.75
C GLU A 16 16.08 19.35 -6.69
N ALA A 17 16.27 18.82 -7.89
CA ALA A 17 17.13 19.39 -8.93
C ALA A 17 16.66 20.77 -9.45
N ASP A 18 15.35 21.05 -9.48
CA ASP A 18 14.81 22.31 -10.03
C ASP A 18 14.77 23.47 -9.01
N ARG A 19 15.09 23.21 -7.73
CA ARG A 19 15.30 24.27 -6.72
C ARG A 19 16.65 24.98 -6.84
N SER A 20 17.59 24.37 -7.56
CA SER A 20 18.97 24.84 -7.70
C SER A 20 19.15 26.18 -8.43
N LYS A 21 18.08 26.81 -8.95
CA LYS A 21 18.20 28.09 -9.67
C LYS A 21 18.31 29.31 -8.76
N ASP A 22 17.89 29.21 -7.51
CA ASP A 22 17.99 30.29 -6.51
C ASP A 22 18.53 29.77 -5.15
N ASP A 23 19.26 28.65 -5.13
CA ASP A 23 19.88 28.14 -3.90
C ASP A 23 21.22 28.86 -3.67
N ASP A 24 21.25 29.79 -2.71
CA ASP A 24 22.48 30.18 -2.03
C ASP A 24 23.06 28.91 -1.37
N PRO A 25 24.29 28.47 -1.70
CA PRO A 25 24.84 27.20 -1.22
C PRO A 25 24.95 27.12 0.32
N ASP A 26 24.84 28.25 1.03
CA ASP A 26 24.81 28.30 2.50
C ASP A 26 23.41 28.06 3.12
N GLU A 27 22.33 28.04 2.35
CA GLU A 27 20.95 27.79 2.83
C GLU A 27 20.47 26.34 2.59
N ALA A 28 21.30 25.50 1.97
CA ALA A 28 21.05 24.07 1.85
C ALA A 28 21.39 23.34 3.15
N GLY A 29 20.57 23.53 4.19
CA GLY A 29 20.69 22.78 5.45
C GLY A 29 20.77 21.25 5.24
N PRO A 30 21.27 20.49 6.24
CA PRO A 30 21.59 19.07 6.11
C PRO A 30 20.47 18.28 5.42
N ARG A 31 20.82 17.58 4.33
CA ARG A 31 19.86 16.77 3.56
C ARG A 31 19.78 15.36 4.15
N ASP A 32 19.33 15.28 5.40
CA ASP A 32 19.19 14.04 6.16
C ASP A 32 17.75 13.79 6.62
N ALA A 33 17.54 12.63 7.22
CA ALA A 33 16.21 12.21 7.66
C ALA A 33 15.63 13.10 8.76
N ASP A 34 16.47 13.67 9.63
CA ASP A 34 16.02 14.49 10.75
C ASP A 34 15.54 15.86 10.23
N SER A 35 16.30 16.46 9.32
CA SER A 35 15.90 17.69 8.63
C SER A 35 14.63 17.51 7.79
N TYR A 36 14.42 16.32 7.22
CA TYR A 36 13.15 15.99 6.56
C TYR A 36 12.00 15.88 7.57
N LEU A 37 12.22 15.25 8.72
CA LEU A 37 11.22 15.15 9.79
C LEU A 37 10.84 16.52 10.37
N ASP A 38 11.78 17.47 10.46
CA ASP A 38 11.50 18.84 10.91
C ASP A 38 10.62 19.61 9.91
N ARG A 39 10.90 19.44 8.60
CA ARG A 39 10.02 19.97 7.55
C ARG A 39 8.66 19.29 7.55
N LEU A 40 8.60 17.99 7.81
CA LEU A 40 7.35 17.24 7.91
C LEU A 40 6.53 17.67 9.14
N PHE A 41 7.19 17.93 10.26
CA PHE A 41 6.57 18.49 11.46
C PHE A 41 5.94 19.85 11.15
N THR A 42 6.71 20.73 10.53
CA THR A 42 6.26 22.06 10.11
C THR A 42 5.04 21.97 9.19
N LEU A 43 5.05 21.03 8.24
CA LEU A 43 3.90 20.77 7.36
C LEU A 43 2.67 20.28 8.15
N CYS A 44 2.85 19.33 9.07
CA CYS A 44 1.76 18.82 9.90
C CYS A 44 1.12 19.94 10.72
N LEU A 45 1.95 20.79 11.34
CA LEU A 45 1.48 21.95 12.09
C LEU A 45 0.72 22.93 11.19
N ALA A 46 1.22 23.21 9.99
CA ALA A 46 0.54 24.07 9.02
C ALA A 46 -0.83 23.52 8.61
N TYR A 47 -0.97 22.20 8.45
CA TYR A 47 -2.26 21.57 8.19
C TYR A 47 -3.23 21.74 9.36
N ALA A 48 -2.78 21.52 10.59
CA ALA A 48 -3.61 21.73 11.77
C ALA A 48 -4.05 23.20 11.90
N MET A 49 -3.13 24.16 11.74
CA MET A 49 -3.45 25.59 11.78
C MET A 49 -4.47 25.99 10.70
N ALA A 50 -4.35 25.44 9.50
CA ALA A 50 -5.30 25.69 8.41
C ALA A 50 -6.65 24.98 8.59
N GLY A 51 -6.71 23.96 9.45
CA GLY A 51 -7.87 23.10 9.68
C GLY A 51 -8.56 23.31 11.02
N THR A 52 -8.31 24.41 11.71
CA THR A 52 -8.93 24.76 13.00
C THR A 52 -10.42 25.11 12.88
N MET A 53 -10.95 25.24 11.66
CA MET A 53 -12.37 25.50 11.44
C MET A 53 -13.23 24.30 11.87
N ALA A 54 -14.36 24.59 12.52
CA ALA A 54 -15.33 23.58 12.91
C ALA A 54 -15.88 22.85 11.68
N VAL A 55 -16.12 21.54 11.80
CA VAL A 55 -16.74 20.76 10.73
C VAL A 55 -18.25 21.03 10.66
N PRO A 56 -18.88 20.88 9.48
CA PRO A 56 -20.33 20.99 9.36
C PRO A 56 -21.01 19.95 10.27
N ALA A 57 -22.01 20.40 11.05
CA ALA A 57 -22.70 19.57 12.03
C ALA A 57 -21.77 18.93 13.09
N ALA A 58 -20.70 19.65 13.48
CA ALA A 58 -19.89 19.27 14.62
C ALA A 58 -20.77 19.06 15.88
N PRO A 59 -20.49 18.03 16.70
CA PRO A 59 -21.16 17.85 17.98
C PRO A 59 -20.89 19.03 18.93
N ALA A 60 -21.60 19.08 20.05
CA ALA A 60 -21.40 20.14 21.04
C ALA A 60 -19.96 20.09 21.60
N ALA A 61 -19.33 21.25 21.79
CA ALA A 61 -17.93 21.32 22.26
C ALA A 61 -17.68 20.61 23.60
N ILE A 62 -18.71 20.46 24.44
CA ILE A 62 -18.62 19.69 25.69
C ILE A 62 -18.34 18.20 25.44
N GLU A 63 -18.78 17.65 24.31
CA GLU A 63 -18.56 16.26 23.94
C GLU A 63 -17.09 16.01 23.57
N GLU A 64 -16.39 17.02 23.05
CA GLU A 64 -14.95 16.94 22.74
C GLU A 64 -14.11 16.72 24.01
N ALA A 65 -14.55 17.25 25.15
CA ALA A 65 -13.86 17.08 26.43
C ALA A 65 -13.97 15.64 26.99
N SER A 66 -14.77 14.77 26.37
CA SER A 66 -14.92 13.39 26.78
C SER A 66 -13.65 12.58 26.46
N LEU A 67 -13.25 11.71 27.37
CA LEU A 67 -12.10 10.83 27.15
C LEU A 67 -12.35 9.93 25.93
N GLY A 68 -11.44 9.97 24.96
CA GLY A 68 -11.55 9.17 23.73
C GLY A 68 -12.46 9.77 22.67
N ALA A 69 -12.93 11.01 22.84
CA ALA A 69 -13.64 11.74 21.79
C ALA A 69 -12.82 11.78 20.50
N ASP A 70 -13.50 11.60 19.36
CA ASP A 70 -12.88 11.69 18.05
C ASP A 70 -12.77 13.15 17.63
N SER A 71 -11.57 13.73 17.80
CA SER A 71 -11.25 15.10 17.42
C SER A 71 -11.60 15.45 15.97
N THR A 72 -11.62 14.45 15.06
CA THR A 72 -11.98 14.65 13.64
C THR A 72 -13.46 14.97 13.42
N LEU A 73 -14.30 14.83 14.45
CA LEU A 73 -15.71 15.22 14.43
C LEU A 73 -15.93 16.69 14.79
N PHE A 74 -14.90 17.39 15.27
CA PHE A 74 -15.04 18.76 15.77
C PHE A 74 -14.37 19.76 14.83
N VAL A 75 -13.14 19.49 14.38
CA VAL A 75 -12.38 20.39 13.49
C VAL A 75 -11.90 19.72 12.22
N ALA A 76 -11.69 20.50 11.16
CA ALA A 76 -11.35 19.98 9.84
C ALA A 76 -10.00 19.24 9.79
N VAL A 77 -9.00 19.67 10.57
CA VAL A 77 -7.72 18.98 10.74
C VAL A 77 -7.26 19.10 12.19
N PRO A 78 -7.50 18.08 13.03
CA PRO A 78 -7.04 18.08 14.42
C PRO A 78 -5.52 17.94 14.54
N VAL A 79 -4.93 18.63 15.53
CA VAL A 79 -3.50 18.55 15.86
C VAL A 79 -3.07 17.12 16.18
N ASP A 80 -3.82 16.44 17.02
CA ASP A 80 -3.52 15.07 17.46
C ASP A 80 -3.42 14.10 16.27
N VAL A 81 -4.26 14.29 15.24
CA VAL A 81 -4.28 13.44 14.03
C VAL A 81 -3.07 13.65 13.12
N VAL A 82 -2.64 14.90 12.91
CA VAL A 82 -1.42 15.15 12.12
C VAL A 82 -0.16 14.82 12.92
N MET A 83 -0.21 14.98 14.24
CA MET A 83 0.90 14.63 15.12
C MET A 83 1.09 13.12 15.25
N MET A 84 0.02 12.31 15.37
CA MET A 84 0.14 10.85 15.36
C MET A 84 0.78 10.34 14.06
N TYR A 85 0.48 10.98 12.92
CA TYR A 85 1.14 10.69 11.66
C TYR A 85 2.64 11.00 11.71
N TRP A 86 3.02 12.19 12.16
CA TRP A 86 4.42 12.57 12.31
C TRP A 86 5.19 11.66 13.27
N PHE A 87 4.60 11.33 14.43
CA PHE A 87 5.20 10.41 15.39
C PHE A 87 5.40 9.01 14.82
N ARG A 88 4.45 8.51 14.00
CA ARG A 88 4.63 7.25 13.27
C ARG A 88 5.85 7.37 12.35
N ALA A 89 5.91 8.41 11.53
CA ALA A 89 7.01 8.61 10.59
C ALA A 89 8.37 8.66 11.29
N LYS A 90 8.49 9.45 12.37
CA LYS A 90 9.71 9.54 13.18
C LYS A 90 10.10 8.19 13.78
N ARG A 91 9.15 7.50 14.42
CA ARG A 91 9.39 6.21 15.08
C ARG A 91 9.84 5.13 14.09
N THR A 92 9.18 5.02 12.95
CA THR A 92 9.48 3.97 11.96
C THR A 92 10.75 4.29 11.17
N ALA A 93 11.03 5.55 10.88
CA ALA A 93 12.29 5.95 10.25
C ALA A 93 13.50 5.61 11.16
N ALA A 94 13.35 5.71 12.47
CA ALA A 94 14.40 5.32 13.42
C ALA A 94 14.76 3.83 13.34
N LEU A 95 13.83 2.97 12.91
CA LEU A 95 14.06 1.53 12.70
C LEU A 95 14.77 1.22 11.37
N VAL A 96 14.91 2.21 10.48
CA VAL A 96 15.64 2.07 9.21
C VAL A 96 17.10 2.42 9.42
N THR A 97 17.99 1.65 8.76
CA THR A 97 19.43 1.92 8.77
C THR A 97 19.72 3.33 8.24
N ALA A 98 20.72 4.00 8.83
CA ALA A 98 21.00 5.41 8.53
C ALA A 98 21.16 5.70 7.03
N ALA A 99 21.82 4.78 6.30
CA ALA A 99 22.06 4.90 4.86
C ALA A 99 20.78 4.89 4.00
N HIS A 100 19.70 4.26 4.46
CA HIS A 100 18.44 4.14 3.71
C HIS A 100 17.29 4.94 4.32
N ARG A 101 17.50 5.58 5.47
CA ARG A 101 16.44 6.23 6.24
C ARG A 101 15.74 7.34 5.46
N LEU A 102 16.50 8.28 4.92
CA LEU A 102 15.94 9.41 4.17
C LEU A 102 15.14 8.96 2.93
N PRO A 103 15.72 8.16 1.99
CA PRO A 103 14.96 7.75 0.80
C PRO A 103 13.75 6.87 1.15
N TRP A 104 13.85 6.02 2.19
CA TRP A 104 12.70 5.25 2.67
C TRP A 104 11.59 6.16 3.21
N LEU A 105 11.94 7.13 4.07
CA LEU A 105 10.99 8.06 4.67
C LEU A 105 10.29 8.91 3.61
N GLN A 106 11.05 9.46 2.66
CA GLN A 106 10.50 10.22 1.53
C GLN A 106 9.49 9.40 0.73
N ALA A 107 9.82 8.14 0.40
CA ALA A 107 8.93 7.27 -0.35
C ALA A 107 7.64 6.95 0.43
N ARG A 108 7.75 6.62 1.72
CA ARG A 108 6.58 6.33 2.57
C ARG A 108 5.67 7.55 2.72
N ASP A 109 6.24 8.72 3.03
CA ASP A 109 5.47 9.96 3.16
C ASP A 109 4.77 10.35 1.85
N GLN A 110 5.49 10.24 0.72
CA GLN A 110 4.95 10.58 -0.59
C GLN A 110 3.74 9.69 -0.94
N GLU A 111 3.82 8.39 -0.68
CA GLU A 111 2.71 7.47 -0.90
C GLU A 111 1.50 7.80 -0.02
N GLU A 112 1.71 8.12 1.26
CA GLU A 112 0.63 8.52 2.16
C GLU A 112 -0.06 9.78 1.69
N ARG A 113 0.70 10.84 1.41
CA ARG A 113 0.12 12.11 0.96
C ARG A 113 -0.56 11.99 -0.40
N THR A 114 -0.10 11.08 -1.26
CA THR A 114 -0.79 10.75 -2.51
C THR A 114 -2.14 10.10 -2.24
N GLU A 115 -2.20 9.14 -1.32
CA GLU A 115 -3.46 8.52 -0.88
C GLU A 115 -4.41 9.53 -0.23
N TRP A 116 -3.88 10.46 0.57
CA TRP A 116 -4.68 11.52 1.19
C TRP A 116 -5.36 12.39 0.13
N VAL A 117 -4.60 12.81 -0.88
CA VAL A 117 -5.14 13.61 -2.00
C VAL A 117 -6.23 12.83 -2.75
N ALA A 118 -5.99 11.54 -3.03
CA ALA A 118 -6.96 10.70 -3.73
C ALA A 118 -8.28 10.60 -2.94
N ARG A 119 -8.22 10.17 -1.67
CA ARG A 119 -9.42 10.02 -0.82
C ARG A 119 -10.12 11.34 -0.54
N PHE A 120 -9.37 12.42 -0.36
CA PHE A 120 -9.96 13.73 -0.12
C PHE A 120 -10.72 14.25 -1.34
N ARG A 121 -10.18 14.05 -2.56
CA ARG A 121 -10.86 14.45 -3.80
C ARG A 121 -12.10 13.61 -4.07
N ASP A 122 -12.03 12.32 -3.76
CA ASP A 122 -13.05 11.35 -4.11
C ASP A 122 -14.10 11.15 -2.99
N SER A 123 -14.05 11.99 -1.93
CA SER A 123 -15.02 11.97 -0.83
C SER A 123 -15.46 13.38 -0.41
N GLN A 124 -16.39 13.47 0.55
CA GLN A 124 -16.79 14.71 1.23
C GLN A 124 -16.18 14.84 2.64
N LYS A 125 -15.18 13.99 2.96
CA LYS A 125 -14.55 13.97 4.28
C LYS A 125 -13.61 15.16 4.46
N THR A 126 -13.42 15.57 5.70
CA THR A 126 -12.37 16.55 6.03
C THR A 126 -10.99 15.92 5.87
N LEU A 127 -9.95 16.76 5.75
CA LEU A 127 -8.60 16.23 5.65
C LEU A 127 -8.20 15.45 6.91
N GLY A 128 -8.59 15.90 8.11
CA GLY A 128 -8.33 15.18 9.36
C GLY A 128 -8.92 13.76 9.34
N GLN A 129 -10.17 13.62 8.90
CA GLN A 129 -10.83 12.32 8.73
C GLN A 129 -10.07 11.43 7.74
N VAL A 130 -9.66 11.99 6.60
CA VAL A 130 -8.88 11.25 5.59
C VAL A 130 -7.54 10.79 6.16
N ILE A 131 -6.78 11.66 6.83
CA ILE A 131 -5.49 11.31 7.43
C ILE A 131 -5.66 10.18 8.46
N LYS A 132 -6.67 10.28 9.33
CA LYS A 132 -6.97 9.25 10.34
C LYS A 132 -7.30 7.90 9.71
N GLU A 133 -8.16 7.87 8.69
CA GLU A 133 -8.53 6.63 8.00
C GLU A 133 -7.35 6.01 7.24
N VAL A 134 -6.56 6.84 6.59
CA VAL A 134 -5.37 6.38 5.86
C VAL A 134 -4.33 5.86 6.84
N TYR A 135 -4.15 6.55 7.97
CA TYR A 135 -3.25 6.12 9.04
C TYR A 135 -3.56 4.68 9.47
N VAL A 136 -4.84 4.40 9.78
CA VAL A 136 -5.27 3.07 10.22
C VAL A 136 -5.17 2.05 9.08
N ALA A 137 -5.68 2.38 7.89
CA ALA A 137 -5.73 1.45 6.76
C ALA A 137 -4.34 1.06 6.25
N ARG A 138 -3.34 1.94 6.40
CA ARG A 138 -1.99 1.75 5.89
C ARG A 138 -0.95 1.46 6.96
N ASP A 139 -1.34 1.21 8.20
CA ASP A 139 -0.41 0.88 9.28
C ASP A 139 0.61 -0.23 8.90
N PRO A 140 0.24 -1.32 8.21
CA PRO A 140 1.20 -2.33 7.77
C PRO A 140 2.28 -1.83 6.80
N HIS A 141 2.02 -0.76 6.03
CA HIS A 141 2.96 -0.21 5.04
C HIS A 141 4.11 0.55 5.70
N TRP A 142 3.98 0.86 6.99
CA TRP A 142 4.96 1.61 7.77
C TRP A 142 5.95 0.72 8.52
N ILE A 143 5.80 -0.60 8.43
CA ILE A 143 6.73 -1.57 9.01
C ILE A 143 7.95 -1.68 8.07
N PRO A 144 9.15 -1.28 8.50
CA PRO A 144 10.34 -1.44 7.68
C PRO A 144 10.63 -2.93 7.47
N VAL A 145 10.76 -3.33 6.22
CA VAL A 145 11.18 -4.69 5.90
C VAL A 145 12.66 -4.79 6.22
N SER A 146 13.00 -5.41 7.36
CA SER A 146 14.40 -5.67 7.70
C SER A 146 15.00 -6.62 6.67
N SER A 147 16.02 -6.17 5.95
CA SER A 147 16.82 -7.02 5.05
C SER A 147 17.63 -8.12 5.77
N ASN A 148 17.49 -8.25 7.09
CA ASN A 148 18.31 -9.12 7.95
C ASN A 148 17.65 -10.47 8.33
N THR A 149 16.63 -10.94 7.61
CA THR A 149 16.06 -12.30 7.78
C THR A 149 16.48 -13.31 6.70
N PHE A 150 17.52 -13.02 5.91
CA PHE A 150 18.09 -14.00 4.98
C PHE A 150 19.61 -14.19 5.19
N ALA A 151 19.98 -14.78 6.32
CA ALA A 151 21.27 -15.44 6.47
C ALA A 151 21.09 -16.74 7.25
N GLY A 152 20.71 -17.80 6.52
CA GLY A 152 20.56 -19.14 7.08
C GLY A 152 19.64 -20.12 6.34
N SER A 153 19.57 -20.10 5.00
CA SER A 153 19.27 -21.31 4.23
C SER A 153 19.59 -21.08 2.75
N SER A 154 20.67 -21.68 2.28
CA SER A 154 20.77 -22.14 0.89
C SER A 154 19.71 -23.25 0.72
N GLY A 155 18.46 -22.84 0.49
CA GLY A 155 17.33 -23.75 0.43
C GLY A 155 16.01 -22.99 0.43
N GLN A 156 15.41 -22.88 -0.75
CA GLN A 156 13.99 -22.64 -1.07
C GLN A 156 13.15 -21.94 0.02
N GLN A 157 12.90 -20.65 -0.20
CA GLN A 157 11.87 -19.88 0.51
C GLN A 157 10.51 -20.56 0.38
N GLN A 158 10.06 -21.08 1.52
CA GLN A 158 8.68 -21.42 1.82
C GLN A 158 7.88 -20.14 2.10
N ALA A 159 6.70 -20.06 1.49
CA ALA A 159 5.73 -18.99 1.69
C ALA A 159 4.98 -19.13 3.04
N PRO A 160 4.48 -18.02 3.62
CA PRO A 160 3.50 -18.06 4.72
C PRO A 160 2.20 -18.78 4.29
N PRO A 161 1.42 -19.34 5.25
CA PRO A 161 0.23 -20.12 4.93
C PRO A 161 -0.81 -19.25 4.20
N PRO A 162 -1.46 -19.78 3.15
CA PRO A 162 -2.47 -19.03 2.42
C PRO A 162 -3.73 -18.84 3.29
N PRO A 163 -4.57 -17.80 3.04
CA PRO A 163 -5.98 -17.87 3.41
C PRO A 163 -6.56 -19.16 2.85
N ALA A 164 -7.47 -19.82 3.55
CA ALA A 164 -8.08 -21.08 3.12
C ALA A 164 -8.47 -21.00 1.64
N LYS A 165 -7.60 -21.56 0.79
CA LYS A 165 -7.83 -21.66 -0.64
C LYS A 165 -8.97 -22.65 -0.72
N VAL A 166 -10.16 -22.15 -1.07
CA VAL A 166 -11.09 -22.98 -1.83
C VAL A 166 -10.25 -23.51 -2.99
N GLU A 167 -9.89 -24.79 -2.92
CA GLU A 167 -9.11 -25.46 -3.94
C GLU A 167 -9.88 -25.30 -5.24
N SER A 168 -9.42 -24.37 -6.08
CA SER A 168 -9.79 -24.41 -7.48
C SER A 168 -9.33 -25.75 -8.00
N LEU A 169 -10.29 -26.64 -8.24
CA LEU A 169 -10.15 -28.02 -8.69
C LEU A 169 -9.47 -28.15 -10.08
N PHE A 170 -8.98 -27.03 -10.62
CA PHE A 170 -8.50 -26.90 -11.98
C PHE A 170 -6.98 -26.81 -12.02
N GLN A 171 -6.32 -27.97 -11.86
CA GLN A 171 -4.89 -28.11 -12.15
C GLN A 171 -4.68 -28.19 -13.66
N ILE A 172 -4.06 -27.15 -14.23
CA ILE A 172 -3.58 -27.12 -15.61
C ILE A 172 -2.20 -27.79 -15.64
N LEU A 173 -2.12 -28.99 -16.24
CA LEU A 173 -0.84 -29.60 -16.60
C LEU A 173 -0.40 -29.00 -17.95
N SER A 174 0.85 -28.55 -18.02
CA SER A 174 1.69 -28.27 -19.19
C SER A 174 1.05 -28.18 -20.59
N SER A 175 1.44 -27.16 -21.36
CA SER A 175 1.01 -26.97 -22.75
C SER A 175 1.35 -28.17 -23.65
N VAL A 176 0.36 -28.64 -24.42
CA VAL A 176 0.54 -29.65 -25.47
C VAL A 176 0.22 -28.96 -26.79
N ALA A 177 1.18 -28.95 -27.73
CA ALA A 177 1.06 -28.28 -29.03
C ALA A 177 0.62 -26.80 -28.94
N GLY A 178 1.14 -26.06 -27.95
CA GLY A 178 0.87 -24.64 -27.76
C GLY A 178 -0.48 -24.30 -27.12
N LYS A 179 -1.32 -25.29 -26.79
CA LYS A 179 -2.63 -25.10 -26.14
C LYS A 179 -2.57 -25.58 -24.69
N LYS A 180 -3.21 -24.84 -23.77
CA LYS A 180 -3.33 -25.23 -22.35
C LYS A 180 -4.37 -26.35 -22.22
N VAL A 181 -4.01 -27.43 -21.55
CA VAL A 181 -4.87 -28.61 -21.37
C VAL A 181 -5.06 -28.88 -19.88
N ALA A 182 -6.29 -29.09 -19.44
CA ALA A 182 -6.60 -29.40 -18.05
C ALA A 182 -6.26 -30.87 -17.71
N ALA A 183 -5.77 -31.13 -16.50
CA ALA A 183 -5.53 -32.50 -16.01
C ALA A 183 -6.82 -33.18 -15.49
N ARG A 184 -7.79 -32.35 -15.07
CA ARG A 184 -9.10 -32.75 -14.56
C ARG A 184 -10.18 -31.91 -15.22
N MET A 185 -11.34 -32.51 -15.46
CA MET A 185 -12.53 -31.76 -15.81
C MET A 185 -13.19 -31.15 -14.58
N LYS A 186 -14.14 -30.23 -14.78
CA LYS A 186 -14.91 -29.58 -13.70
C LYS A 186 -15.63 -30.60 -12.80
N ASP A 187 -16.02 -31.74 -13.37
CA ASP A 187 -16.68 -32.83 -12.64
C ASP A 187 -15.69 -33.72 -11.85
N GLY A 188 -14.42 -33.31 -11.71
CA GLY A 188 -13.39 -34.03 -10.94
C GLY A 188 -12.75 -35.22 -11.66
N LYS A 189 -13.27 -35.61 -12.84
CA LYS A 189 -12.75 -36.74 -13.63
C LYS A 189 -11.35 -36.44 -14.19
N GLN A 190 -10.41 -37.37 -13.97
CA GLN A 190 -9.03 -37.28 -14.48
C GLN A 190 -8.98 -37.58 -15.98
N LEU A 191 -8.19 -36.79 -16.72
CA LEU A 191 -7.98 -36.98 -18.16
C LEU A 191 -6.67 -37.72 -18.43
N CYS A 192 -6.68 -38.65 -19.38
CA CYS A 192 -5.47 -39.36 -19.79
C CYS A 192 -4.53 -38.42 -20.55
N ALA A 193 -3.33 -38.19 -20.02
CA ALA A 193 -2.33 -37.30 -20.62
C ALA A 193 -1.84 -37.79 -21.99
N ASP A 194 -1.75 -39.11 -22.20
CA ASP A 194 -1.34 -39.67 -23.49
C ASP A 194 -2.43 -39.54 -24.55
N PHE A 195 -3.71 -39.58 -24.16
CA PHE A 195 -4.81 -39.26 -25.06
C PHE A 195 -4.77 -37.78 -25.50
N GLN A 196 -4.49 -36.85 -24.59
CA GLN A 196 -4.33 -35.42 -24.96
C GLN A 196 -3.19 -35.19 -25.97
N ARG A 197 -2.18 -36.08 -25.97
CA ARG A 197 -1.05 -36.07 -26.92
C ARG A 197 -1.30 -36.90 -28.18
N GLY A 198 -2.48 -37.51 -28.33
CA GLY A 198 -2.81 -38.40 -29.44
C GLY A 198 -2.10 -39.76 -29.41
N LYS A 199 -1.47 -40.12 -28.28
CA LYS A 199 -0.65 -41.34 -28.11
C LYS A 199 -1.38 -42.50 -27.44
N CYS A 200 -2.64 -42.32 -27.03
CA CYS A 200 -3.47 -43.37 -26.44
C CYS A 200 -4.78 -43.51 -27.22
N ASN A 201 -5.17 -44.74 -27.58
CA ASN A 201 -6.40 -45.06 -28.30
C ASN A 201 -7.18 -46.24 -27.67
N LYS A 202 -6.81 -46.67 -26.45
CA LYS A 202 -7.51 -47.74 -25.72
C LYS A 202 -8.91 -47.28 -25.31
N LYS A 203 -9.94 -48.12 -25.46
CA LYS A 203 -11.32 -47.78 -25.09
C LYS A 203 -11.48 -47.59 -23.57
N ASP A 204 -10.87 -48.47 -22.77
CA ASP A 204 -10.83 -48.36 -21.32
C ASP A 204 -9.39 -48.09 -20.86
N CYS A 205 -9.11 -46.82 -20.58
CA CYS A 205 -7.78 -46.38 -20.17
C CYS A 205 -7.71 -46.24 -18.64
N ALA A 206 -6.85 -47.06 -18.01
CA ALA A 206 -6.57 -46.97 -16.58
C ALA A 206 -5.94 -45.62 -16.17
N SER A 207 -5.32 -44.92 -17.11
CA SER A 207 -4.65 -43.63 -16.89
C SER A 207 -5.59 -42.42 -16.93
N GLY A 208 -6.88 -42.61 -17.19
CA GLY A 208 -7.89 -41.55 -17.14
C GLY A 208 -8.80 -41.49 -18.37
N ALA A 209 -9.77 -40.58 -18.34
CA ALA A 209 -10.77 -40.44 -19.38
C ALA A 209 -10.20 -39.84 -20.69
N HIS A 210 -10.68 -40.36 -21.81
CA HIS A 210 -10.33 -39.91 -23.16
C HIS A 210 -11.29 -38.81 -23.64
N LEU A 211 -11.15 -37.61 -23.07
CA LEU A 211 -11.98 -36.45 -23.37
C LEU A 211 -11.10 -35.22 -23.59
N CYS A 212 -11.47 -34.30 -24.48
CA CYS A 212 -10.63 -33.13 -24.81
C CYS A 212 -10.53 -32.16 -23.62
N GLY A 213 -9.32 -31.91 -23.13
CA GLY A 213 -9.07 -31.01 -22.00
C GLY A 213 -8.69 -29.58 -22.37
N VAL A 214 -8.79 -29.17 -23.64
CA VAL A 214 -8.31 -27.86 -24.11
C VAL A 214 -9.10 -26.73 -23.45
N VAL A 215 -8.38 -25.80 -22.81
CA VAL A 215 -8.98 -24.65 -22.11
C VAL A 215 -9.09 -23.47 -23.08
N ILE A 216 -10.32 -23.14 -23.48
CA ILE A 216 -10.59 -22.11 -24.52
C ILE A 216 -10.83 -20.72 -23.89
N ARG A 217 -11.12 -20.62 -22.58
CA ARG A 217 -11.31 -19.35 -21.87
C ARG A 217 -10.29 -19.19 -20.75
N HIS A 218 -9.49 -18.12 -20.83
CA HIS A 218 -8.74 -17.61 -19.71
C HIS A 218 -9.67 -16.71 -18.89
N GLU A 219 -10.07 -17.15 -17.70
CA GLU A 219 -10.76 -16.27 -16.73
C GLU A 219 -9.80 -15.17 -16.27
N ARG A 220 -10.30 -13.93 -16.25
CA ARG A 220 -9.65 -12.74 -15.68
C ARG A 220 -9.76 -12.76 -14.16
#